data_AF-A0A7S3GPM5-F1
#
_entry.id   AF-A0A7S3GPM5-F1
#
_cell.length_a   1.000
_cell.length_b   1.000
_cell.length_c   1.000
_cell.angle_alpha   90.00
_cell.angle_beta   90.00
_cell.angle_gamma   90.00
#
_symmetry.space_group_name_H-M   'P 1'
#
loop_
_entity.id
_entity.type
_entity.pdbx_description
1 polymer ?
#
loop_
_entity_poly.entity_id
_entity_poly.type
_entity_poly.pdbx_seq_one_letter_code
_entity_poly.pdbx_strand_id
1 'polypeptide(L)'
;YPNFMAGYVNVMSLIVLGTVLMCPPLSYLMQKFVLPKPGEGPSEAEMDKGFLRVTGHGTGSQGGKVRASLYFPTDPGYRDTARMLVEAGLVLALQSKEIKVGGGLYTPAACQGELLLQRLIDSGSSFYIE
;
A
#
# COMPACT_ATOMS: atom_id res chain seq x y z
N TYR A 1 20.88 -22.71 -4.87
CA TYR A 1 21.58 -21.89 -3.87
C TYR A 1 22.21 -20.70 -4.58
N PRO A 2 22.02 -19.45 -4.11
CA PRO A 2 22.75 -18.32 -4.70
C PRO A 2 24.24 -18.59 -4.57
N ASN A 3 24.97 -18.51 -5.69
CA ASN A 3 26.41 -18.73 -5.71
C ASN A 3 27.14 -17.53 -5.07
N PHE A 4 28.39 -17.73 -4.65
CA PHE A 4 29.20 -16.68 -4.00
C PHE A 4 29.22 -15.37 -4.79
N MET A 5 29.28 -15.45 -6.12
CA MET A 5 29.23 -14.29 -7.01
C MET A 5 27.91 -13.51 -6.89
N ALA A 6 26.76 -14.18 -6.85
CA ALA A 6 25.48 -13.52 -6.63
C ALA A 6 25.42 -12.82 -5.26
N GLY A 7 25.96 -13.45 -4.21
CA GLY A 7 26.05 -12.84 -2.88
C GLY A 7 26.95 -11.60 -2.87
N TYR A 8 28.13 -11.69 -3.47
CA TYR A 8 29.10 -10.59 -3.57
C TYR A 8 28.53 -9.39 -4.34
N VAL A 9 27.90 -9.64 -5.50
CA VAL A 9 27.28 -8.57 -6.31
C VAL A 9 26.18 -7.87 -5.51
N ASN A 10 25.28 -8.61 -4.86
CA ASN A 10 24.20 -8.02 -4.07
C ASN A 10 24.72 -7.12 -2.94
N VAL A 11 25.72 -7.57 -2.19
CA VAL A 11 26.32 -6.78 -1.10
C VAL A 11 26.98 -5.52 -1.64
N MET A 12 27.74 -5.63 -2.72
CA MET A 12 28.39 -4.46 -3.35
C MET A 12 27.36 -3.48 -3.91
N SER A 13 26.27 -3.96 -4.52
CA SER A 13 25.18 -3.11 -5.00
C SER A 13 24.50 -2.33 -3.88
N LEU A 14 24.27 -2.95 -2.72
CA LEU A 14 23.70 -2.28 -1.54
C LEU A 14 24.65 -1.21 -0.97
N ILE A 15 25.96 -1.49 -0.92
CA ILE A 15 26.97 -0.53 -0.46
C ILE A 15 27.02 0.69 -1.39
N VAL A 16 27.01 0.46 -2.71
CA VAL A 16 27.01 1.54 -3.70
C VAL A 16 25.73 2.38 -3.57
N LEU A 17 24.56 1.75 -3.51
CA LEU A 17 23.29 2.45 -3.33
C LEU A 17 23.28 3.28 -2.04
N GLY A 18 23.71 2.70 -0.92
CA GLY A 18 23.81 3.39 0.36
C GLY A 18 24.74 4.60 0.28
N THR A 19 25.90 4.46 -0.36
CA THR A 19 26.87 5.55 -0.51
C THR A 19 26.32 6.69 -1.37
N VAL A 20 25.66 6.37 -2.48
CA VAL A 20 25.01 7.37 -3.35
C VAL A 20 23.93 8.14 -2.60
N LEU A 21 23.12 7.46 -1.78
CA LEU A 21 22.06 8.08 -0.98
C LEU A 21 22.61 8.95 0.16
N MET A 22 23.69 8.52 0.83
CA MET A 22 24.28 9.23 1.96
C MET A 22 25.18 10.41 1.55
N CYS A 23 25.75 10.40 0.33
CA CYS A 23 26.53 11.50 -0.19
C CYS A 23 25.62 12.57 -0.84
N PRO A 24 25.47 13.77 -0.26
CA PRO A 24 24.57 14.81 -0.78
C PRO A 24 24.75 15.19 -2.27
N PRO A 25 25.98 15.36 -2.81
CA PRO A 25 26.14 15.71 -4.22
C PRO A 25 25.71 14.57 -5.16
N LEU A 26 25.92 13.31 -4.77
CA LEU A 26 25.52 12.14 -5.54
C LEU A 26 24.00 11.94 -5.48
N SER A 27 23.40 12.09 -4.30
CA SER A 27 21.94 12.04 -4.13
C SER A 27 21.23 13.13 -4.94
N TYR A 28 21.77 14.35 -4.98
CA TYR A 28 21.26 15.43 -5.82
C TYR A 28 21.31 15.09 -7.33
N LEU A 29 22.44 14.56 -7.81
CA LEU A 29 22.58 14.14 -9.21
C LEU A 29 21.60 13.02 -9.57
N MET A 30 21.42 12.02 -8.69
CA MET A 30 20.41 10.97 -8.87
C MET A 30 18.99 11.52 -8.94
N GLN A 31 18.62 12.41 -8.02
CA GLN A 31 17.30 13.04 -8.01
C GLN A 31 17.03 13.86 -9.27
N LYS A 32 18.07 14.50 -9.83
CA LYS A 32 17.93 15.38 -11.00
C LYS A 32 17.86 14.63 -12.33
N PHE A 33 18.57 13.51 -12.45
CA PHE A 33 18.77 12.85 -13.75
C PHE A 33 18.26 11.42 -13.84
N VAL A 34 18.06 10.73 -12.71
CA VAL A 34 17.75 9.28 -12.68
C VAL A 34 16.37 9.00 -12.12
N LEU A 35 15.98 9.68 -11.04
CA LEU A 35 14.69 9.47 -10.40
C LEU A 35 13.58 10.28 -11.10
N PRO A 36 12.31 9.80 -11.06
CA PRO A 36 11.17 10.59 -11.50
C PRO A 36 11.13 11.92 -10.78
N LYS A 37 10.75 12.99 -11.49
CA LYS A 37 10.56 14.29 -10.86
C LYS A 37 9.40 14.22 -9.89
N PRO A 38 9.42 15.05 -8.83
CA PRO A 38 8.27 15.18 -7.94
C PRO A 38 6.98 15.45 -8.75
N GLY A 39 5.98 14.57 -8.60
CA GLY A 39 4.70 14.68 -9.29
C GLY A 39 4.60 13.98 -10.66
N GLU A 40 5.68 13.41 -11.21
CA GLU A 40 5.57 12.61 -12.46
C GLU A 40 4.82 11.29 -12.25
N GLY A 41 4.98 10.67 -11.07
CA GLY A 41 4.32 9.40 -10.74
C GLY A 41 4.70 8.24 -11.68
N PRO A 42 4.19 7.03 -11.41
CA PRO A 42 4.31 5.90 -12.33
C PRO A 42 3.41 6.10 -13.56
N SER A 43 3.78 5.48 -14.67
CA SER A 43 2.92 5.41 -15.86
C SER A 43 1.66 4.57 -15.59
N GLU A 44 0.63 4.73 -16.42
CA GLU A 44 -0.61 3.93 -16.30
C GLU A 44 -0.34 2.43 -16.36
N ALA A 45 0.55 2.00 -17.26
CA ALA A 45 0.90 0.58 -17.40
C ALA A 45 1.63 0.03 -16.16
N GLU A 46 2.40 0.86 -15.46
CA GLU A 46 3.01 0.49 -14.18
C GLU A 46 1.97 0.43 -13.08
N MET A 47 1.02 1.38 -13.06
CA MET A 47 -0.08 1.38 -12.09
C MET A 47 -0.99 0.15 -12.24
N ASP A 48 -1.31 -0.24 -13.46
CA ASP A 48 -2.19 -1.39 -13.75
C ASP A 48 -1.54 -2.75 -13.46
N LYS A 49 -0.20 -2.80 -13.43
CA LYS A 49 0.56 -4.02 -13.11
C LYS A 49 0.90 -4.12 -11.62
N GLY A 50 0.77 -3.03 -10.88
CA GLY A 50 0.99 -2.99 -9.44
C GLY A 50 -0.07 -3.77 -8.68
N PHE A 51 0.20 -4.09 -7.42
CA PHE A 51 -0.79 -4.66 -6.52
C PHE A 51 -0.38 -4.43 -5.07
N LEU A 52 -1.33 -4.58 -4.15
CA LEU A 52 -1.07 -4.66 -2.72
C LEU A 52 -1.82 -5.85 -2.11
N ARG A 53 -1.13 -6.61 -1.28
CA ARG A 53 -1.73 -7.66 -0.45
C ARG A 53 -1.34 -7.45 0.99
N VAL A 54 -2.34 -7.28 1.84
CA VAL A 54 -2.16 -7.17 3.28
C VAL A 54 -2.77 -8.42 3.91
N THR A 55 -1.95 -9.21 4.60
CA THR A 55 -2.39 -10.42 5.29
C THR A 55 -2.16 -10.28 6.79
N GLY A 56 -3.24 -10.33 7.56
CA GLY A 56 -3.21 -10.38 9.02
C GLY A 56 -3.28 -11.81 9.52
N HIS A 57 -2.48 -12.13 10.53
CA HIS A 57 -2.52 -13.41 11.24
C HIS A 57 -2.99 -13.18 12.67
N GLY A 58 -4.02 -13.91 13.10
CA GLY A 58 -4.54 -13.87 14.45
C GLY A 58 -4.37 -15.22 15.14
N THR A 59 -4.06 -15.19 16.44
CA THR A 59 -4.12 -16.38 17.30
C THR A 59 -5.11 -16.10 18.44
N GLY A 60 -6.16 -16.91 18.52
CA GLY A 60 -7.16 -16.82 19.58
C GLY A 60 -6.62 -17.31 20.92
N SER A 61 -7.32 -16.97 22.01
CA SER A 61 -6.94 -17.35 23.38
C SER A 61 -6.84 -18.86 23.62
N GLN A 62 -7.53 -19.67 22.79
CA GLN A 62 -7.45 -21.14 22.82
C GLN A 62 -6.53 -21.73 21.75
N GLY A 63 -5.66 -20.92 21.14
CA GLY A 63 -4.68 -21.37 20.14
C GLY A 63 -5.21 -21.55 18.72
N GLY A 64 -6.50 -21.28 18.47
CA GLY A 64 -7.05 -21.22 17.11
C GLY A 64 -6.34 -20.15 16.28
N LYS A 65 -6.03 -20.48 15.02
CA LYS A 65 -5.35 -19.56 14.09
C LYS A 65 -6.33 -19.07 13.05
N VAL A 66 -6.26 -17.79 12.72
CA VAL A 66 -7.02 -17.18 11.63
C VAL A 66 -6.07 -16.39 10.74
N ARG A 67 -6.31 -16.44 9.43
CA ARG A 67 -5.62 -15.62 8.45
C ARG A 67 -6.66 -14.81 7.68
N ALA A 68 -6.51 -13.49 7.66
CA ALA A 68 -7.37 -12.61 6.87
C ALA A 68 -6.51 -11.86 5.87
N SER A 69 -6.95 -11.77 4.62
CA SER A 69 -6.21 -11.10 3.56
C SER A 69 -7.08 -10.11 2.81
N LEU A 70 -6.52 -8.93 2.57
CA LEU A 70 -7.08 -7.88 1.73
C LEU A 70 -6.17 -7.67 0.52
N TYR A 71 -6.74 -7.76 -0.67
CA TYR A 71 -6.04 -7.63 -1.94
C TYR A 71 -6.57 -6.44 -2.75
N PHE A 72 -5.64 -5.67 -3.29
CA PHE A 72 -5.85 -4.55 -4.18
C PHE A 72 -5.13 -4.84 -5.50
N PRO A 73 -5.83 -4.79 -6.65
CA PRO A 73 -5.31 -5.25 -7.93
C PRO A 73 -4.51 -4.20 -8.71
N THR A 74 -4.32 -2.99 -8.19
CA THR A 74 -3.52 -1.94 -8.85
C THR A 74 -2.47 -1.37 -7.90
N ASP A 75 -1.64 -0.47 -8.42
CA ASP A 75 -0.59 0.20 -7.65
C ASP A 75 -1.14 0.88 -6.39
N PRO A 76 -0.61 0.53 -5.19
CA PRO A 76 -1.05 1.14 -3.95
C PRO A 76 -0.57 2.59 -3.77
N GLY A 77 0.45 3.04 -4.50
CA GLY A 77 1.02 4.38 -4.34
C GLY A 77 0.12 5.50 -4.90
N TYR A 78 -0.60 5.22 -5.98
CA TYR A 78 -1.36 6.21 -6.72
C TYR A 78 -2.79 5.74 -6.97
N ARG A 79 -2.99 4.72 -7.83
CA ARG A 79 -4.31 4.34 -8.32
C ARG A 79 -5.21 3.81 -7.21
N ASP A 80 -4.71 2.86 -6.42
CA ASP A 80 -5.49 2.29 -5.32
C ASP A 80 -5.66 3.28 -4.15
N THR A 81 -4.65 4.10 -3.85
CA THR A 81 -4.79 5.16 -2.83
C THR A 81 -5.85 6.19 -3.23
N ALA A 82 -5.88 6.63 -4.49
CA ALA A 82 -6.92 7.52 -4.99
C ALA A 82 -8.31 6.88 -4.86
N ARG A 83 -8.43 5.58 -5.20
CA ARG A 83 -9.68 4.83 -5.02
C ARG A 83 -10.11 4.76 -3.55
N MET A 84 -9.20 4.44 -2.63
CA MET A 84 -9.49 4.43 -1.18
C MET A 84 -10.02 5.79 -0.70
N LEU A 85 -9.42 6.90 -1.15
CA LEU A 85 -9.85 8.24 -0.77
C LEU A 85 -11.25 8.55 -1.31
N VAL A 86 -11.51 8.21 -2.58
CA VAL A 86 -12.83 8.41 -3.21
C VAL A 86 -13.89 7.57 -2.51
N GLU A 87 -13.66 6.29 -2.28
CA GLU A 87 -14.63 5.41 -1.62
C GLU A 87 -14.89 5.85 -0.17
N ALA A 88 -13.86 6.28 0.57
CA ALA A 88 -14.04 6.86 1.89
C ALA A 88 -14.88 8.14 1.86
N GLY A 89 -14.68 9.01 0.86
CA GLY A 89 -15.50 10.20 0.64
C GLY A 89 -16.96 9.84 0.30
N LEU A 90 -17.18 8.82 -0.51
CA LEU A 90 -18.51 8.34 -0.88
C LEU A 90 -19.28 7.75 0.30
N VAL A 91 -18.62 7.06 1.23
CA VAL A 91 -19.26 6.64 2.49
C VAL A 91 -19.78 7.86 3.25
N LEU A 92 -18.98 8.93 3.37
CA LEU A 92 -19.40 10.15 4.07
C LEU A 92 -20.56 10.85 3.35
N ALA A 93 -20.49 10.94 2.02
CA ALA A 93 -21.49 11.65 1.23
C ALA A 93 -22.84 10.91 1.17
N LEU A 94 -22.81 9.59 1.03
CA LEU A 94 -23.99 8.78 0.70
C LEU A 94 -24.51 7.95 1.87
N GLN A 95 -23.65 7.59 2.83
CA GLN A 95 -23.92 6.60 3.88
C GLN A 95 -23.62 7.13 5.30
N SER A 96 -23.52 8.46 5.48
CA SER A 96 -23.19 9.08 6.78
C SER A 96 -24.16 8.72 7.91
N LYS A 97 -25.44 8.47 7.62
CA LYS A 97 -26.44 8.06 8.62
C LYS A 97 -26.21 6.64 9.16
N GLU A 98 -25.44 5.82 8.46
CA GLU A 98 -25.13 4.45 8.84
C GLU A 98 -23.90 4.37 9.75
N ILE A 99 -23.05 5.40 9.74
CA ILE A 99 -21.88 5.53 10.61
C ILE A 99 -22.31 5.58 12.08
N LYS A 100 -21.70 4.73 12.91
CA LYS A 100 -22.08 4.55 14.33
C LYS A 100 -21.21 5.31 15.32
N VAL A 101 -20.07 5.85 14.88
CA VAL A 101 -19.18 6.64 15.73
C VAL A 101 -19.71 8.06 15.90
N GLY A 102 -19.38 8.69 17.03
CA GLY A 102 -19.69 10.09 17.28
C GLY A 102 -18.74 11.06 16.57
N GLY A 103 -18.78 12.33 16.96
CA GLY A 103 -17.78 13.31 16.51
C GLY A 103 -16.38 13.00 17.03
N GLY A 104 -15.35 13.45 16.31
CA GLY A 104 -13.95 13.25 16.71
C GLY A 104 -13.01 13.03 15.52
N LEU A 105 -11.78 12.62 15.83
CA LEU A 105 -10.77 12.25 14.83
C LEU A 105 -10.67 10.73 14.75
N TYR A 106 -11.04 10.18 13.61
CA TYR A 106 -11.04 8.74 13.37
C TYR A 106 -10.26 8.41 12.11
N THR A 107 -9.65 7.22 12.10
CA THR A 107 -9.22 6.62 10.84
C THR A 107 -10.45 6.17 10.04
N PRO A 108 -10.37 6.09 8.69
CA PRO A 108 -11.47 5.59 7.88
C PRO A 108 -11.91 4.19 8.32
N ALA A 109 -10.97 3.30 8.62
CA ALA A 109 -11.28 1.95 9.11
C ALA A 109 -12.07 1.96 10.43
N ALA A 110 -11.73 2.83 11.39
CA ALA A 110 -12.44 2.91 12.67
C ALA A 110 -13.82 3.61 12.55
N CYS A 111 -13.95 4.57 11.64
CA CYS A 111 -15.18 5.34 11.45
C CYS A 111 -16.20 4.60 10.57
N GLN A 112 -15.73 4.09 9.43
CA GLN A 112 -16.56 3.60 8.34
C GLN A 112 -16.66 2.07 8.33
N GLY A 113 -15.63 1.37 8.82
CA GLY A 113 -15.61 -0.08 8.99
C GLY A 113 -16.11 -0.84 7.76
N GLU A 114 -17.14 -1.67 7.98
CA GLU A 114 -17.73 -2.53 6.96
C GLU A 114 -18.27 -1.77 5.74
N LEU A 115 -18.76 -0.53 5.92
CA LEU A 115 -19.27 0.28 4.81
C LEU A 115 -18.17 0.56 3.80
N LEU A 116 -16.98 0.95 4.28
CA LEU A 116 -15.83 1.19 3.42
C LEU A 116 -15.31 -0.13 2.82
N LEU A 117 -15.26 -1.19 3.61
CA LEU A 117 -14.81 -2.50 3.14
C LEU A 117 -15.66 -2.99 1.95
N GLN A 118 -16.98 -2.95 2.08
CA GLN A 118 -17.89 -3.40 1.02
C GLN A 118 -17.70 -2.59 -0.26
N ARG A 119 -17.59 -1.25 -0.15
CA ARG A 119 -17.34 -0.39 -1.32
C ARG A 119 -16.01 -0.68 -2.00
N LEU A 120 -14.96 -0.95 -1.23
CA LEU A 120 -13.66 -1.34 -1.77
C LEU A 120 -13.74 -2.68 -2.52
N ILE A 121 -14.50 -3.65 -1.99
CA ILE A 121 -14.74 -4.93 -2.66
C ILE A 121 -15.51 -4.71 -3.96
N ASP A 122 -16.61 -3.97 -3.91
CA ASP A 122 -17.46 -3.70 -5.07
C ASP A 122 -16.72 -2.94 -6.19
N SER A 123 -15.76 -2.08 -5.81
CA SER A 123 -14.91 -1.33 -6.75
C SER A 123 -13.66 -2.08 -7.20
N GLY A 124 -13.46 -3.34 -6.78
CA GLY A 124 -12.45 -4.24 -7.34
C GLY A 124 -11.43 -4.84 -6.36
N SER A 125 -11.50 -4.54 -5.06
CA SER A 125 -10.68 -5.24 -4.06
C SER A 125 -11.25 -6.62 -3.73
N SER A 126 -10.46 -7.45 -3.05
CA SER A 126 -10.94 -8.74 -2.54
C SER A 126 -10.54 -8.93 -1.09
N PHE A 127 -11.48 -9.39 -0.26
CA PHE A 127 -11.25 -9.71 1.14
C PHE A 127 -11.67 -11.16 1.41
N TYR A 128 -10.82 -11.92 2.09
CA TYR A 128 -11.11 -13.31 2.44
C TYR A 128 -10.45 -13.70 3.76
N ILE A 129 -11.10 -14.63 4.47
CA ILE A 129 -10.68 -15.16 5.76
C ILE A 129 -10.51 -16.67 5.62
N GLU A 130 -9.41 -17.20 6.15
CA GLU A 130 -9.00 -18.61 6.13
C GLU A 130 -8.66 -19.11 7.55
#